data_AF-A0A6P2AJV4-F1
#
_entry.id   AF-A0A6P2AJV4-F1
#
_cell.length_a   1.000
_cell.length_b   1.000
_cell.length_c   1.000
_cell.angle_alpha   90.00
_cell.angle_beta   90.00
_cell.angle_gamma   90.00
#
_symmetry.space_group_name_H-M   'P 1'
#
loop_
_entity.id
_entity.type
_entity.pdbx_description
1 polymer ?
#
loop_
_entity_poly.entity_id
_entity_poly.type
_entity_poly.pdbx_seq_one_letter_code
_entity_poly.pdbx_strand_id
1 'polypeptide(L)'
;MAVPISLPNLFRGMILLLLAAHVFYMYSMARTLAGTIGWSWGTATIAAGFALIMLLPFIWAVALPEYPEMYLRHVRGRRRFERGECPNCGYRIATQDAPCSECGSAIEAPEPYRIGRRTIRTFVLINLCAWGLGLAAAEGWAQFDERTFLQEARAVHAADGTASYSRARAWPSDSARLQWDLDRGVRSHGERIDWVHPR
;
A
#
# COMPACT_ATOMS: atom_id res chain seq x y z
N MET A 1 23.75 2.40 -15.02
CA MET A 1 23.10 3.72 -15.18
C MET A 1 22.30 4.03 -13.92
N ALA A 2 22.74 4.99 -13.12
CA ALA A 2 22.01 5.39 -11.91
C ALA A 2 20.84 6.30 -12.30
N VAL A 3 19.61 5.90 -11.97
CA VAL A 3 18.44 6.76 -12.16
C VAL A 3 18.51 7.87 -11.12
N PRO A 4 18.55 9.16 -11.50
CA PRO A 4 18.61 10.24 -10.53
C PRO A 4 17.36 10.19 -9.64
N ILE A 5 17.59 10.10 -8.33
CA ILE A 5 16.54 10.08 -7.31
C ILE A 5 15.90 11.48 -7.29
N SER A 6 14.77 11.63 -7.96
CA SER A 6 13.98 12.87 -7.95
C SER A 6 12.92 12.81 -6.84
N LEU A 7 12.64 13.96 -6.21
CA LEU A 7 11.61 14.07 -5.18
C LEU A 7 10.23 13.52 -5.62
N PRO A 8 9.74 13.76 -6.86
CA PRO A 8 8.50 13.14 -7.33
C PRO A 8 8.56 11.61 -7.36
N ASN A 9 9.70 11.01 -7.72
CA ASN A 9 9.84 9.55 -7.75
C ASN A 9 9.90 8.95 -6.34
N LEU A 10 10.59 9.60 -5.40
CA LEU A 10 10.58 9.19 -3.99
C LEU A 10 9.16 9.22 -3.43
N PHE A 11 8.41 10.29 -3.71
CA PHE A 11 7.04 10.44 -3.24
C PHE A 11 6.10 9.37 -3.82
N ARG A 12 6.22 9.09 -5.13
CA ARG A 12 5.48 7.99 -5.79
C ARG A 12 5.84 6.63 -5.20
N GLY A 13 7.11 6.40 -4.91
CA GLY A 13 7.59 5.18 -4.23
C GLY A 13 6.98 5.04 -2.84
N MET A 14 6.95 6.12 -2.06
CA MET A 14 6.31 6.14 -0.74
C MET A 14 4.81 5.83 -0.82
N ILE A 15 4.08 6.42 -1.76
CA ILE A 15 2.66 6.11 -1.99
C ILE A 15 2.47 4.64 -2.36
N LEU A 16 3.31 4.10 -3.26
CA LEU A 16 3.26 2.69 -3.66
C LEU A 16 3.44 1.79 -2.44
N LEU A 17 4.42 2.06 -1.58
CA LEU A 17 4.69 1.27 -0.38
C LEU A 17 3.54 1.35 0.63
N LEU A 18 2.97 2.54 0.85
CA LEU A 18 1.80 2.72 1.71
C LEU A 18 0.57 1.97 1.20
N LEU A 19 0.29 2.03 -0.10
CA LEU A 19 -0.80 1.29 -0.72
C LEU A 19 -0.54 -0.22 -0.68
N ALA A 20 0.71 -0.67 -0.89
CA ALA A 20 1.06 -2.08 -0.79
C ALA A 20 0.87 -2.60 0.65
N ALA A 21 1.25 -1.82 1.66
CA ALA A 21 1.01 -2.13 3.06
C ALA A 21 -0.49 -2.18 3.39
N HIS A 22 -1.29 -1.27 2.82
CA HIS A 22 -2.75 -1.31 2.95
C HIS A 22 -3.35 -2.56 2.32
N VAL A 23 -2.95 -2.92 1.09
CA VAL A 23 -3.39 -4.15 0.42
C VAL A 23 -2.96 -5.38 1.22
N PHE A 24 -1.72 -5.40 1.72
CA PHE A 24 -1.22 -6.47 2.58
C PHE A 24 -2.13 -6.69 3.78
N TYR A 25 -2.48 -5.61 4.47
CA TYR A 25 -3.37 -5.64 5.63
C TYR A 25 -4.77 -6.16 5.26
N MET A 26 -5.41 -5.57 4.24
CA MET A 26 -6.77 -5.97 3.84
C MET A 26 -6.84 -7.40 3.32
N TYR A 27 -5.84 -7.85 2.55
CA TYR A 27 -5.75 -9.23 2.10
C TYR A 27 -5.61 -10.20 3.28
N SER A 28 -4.71 -9.90 4.22
CA SER A 28 -4.48 -10.75 5.39
C SER A 28 -5.74 -10.90 6.25
N MET A 29 -6.49 -9.82 6.45
CA MET A 29 -7.79 -9.87 7.14
C MET A 29 -8.80 -10.74 6.39
N ALA A 30 -8.98 -10.52 5.08
CA ALA A 30 -9.93 -11.30 4.28
C ALA A 30 -9.56 -12.79 4.22
N ARG A 31 -8.26 -13.09 4.09
CA ARG A 31 -7.71 -14.44 4.09
C ARG A 31 -7.96 -15.15 5.41
N THR A 32 -7.95 -14.40 6.51
CA THR A 32 -8.23 -14.90 7.86
C THR A 32 -9.72 -15.20 8.07
N LEU A 33 -10.60 -14.31 7.60
CA LEU A 33 -12.06 -14.52 7.63
C LEU A 33 -12.48 -15.76 6.82
N ALA A 34 -11.75 -16.11 5.77
CA ALA A 34 -11.98 -17.33 5.01
C ALA A 34 -11.64 -18.61 5.79
N GLY A 35 -10.86 -18.52 6.88
CA GLY A 35 -10.56 -19.64 7.77
C GLY A 35 -9.75 -20.78 7.15
N THR A 36 -9.16 -20.59 5.97
CA THR A 36 -8.42 -21.64 5.26
C THR A 36 -6.96 -21.71 5.71
N ILE A 37 -6.36 -22.90 5.58
CA ILE A 37 -4.92 -23.12 5.80
C ILE A 37 -4.32 -23.63 4.49
N GLY A 38 -3.10 -23.20 4.18
CA GLY A 38 -2.41 -23.49 2.95
C GLY A 38 -2.91 -22.65 1.77
N TRP A 39 -2.43 -23.02 0.58
CA TRP A 39 -2.79 -22.34 -0.67
C TRP A 39 -4.12 -22.86 -1.20
N SER A 40 -5.06 -21.95 -1.44
CA SER A 40 -6.31 -22.22 -2.16
C SER A 40 -6.61 -21.08 -3.11
N TRP A 41 -6.75 -21.40 -4.39
CA TRP A 41 -7.05 -20.43 -5.44
C TRP A 41 -8.34 -19.67 -5.15
N GLY A 42 -9.39 -20.36 -4.68
CA GLY A 42 -10.67 -19.72 -4.35
C GLY A 42 -10.53 -18.67 -3.25
N THR A 43 -9.82 -18.99 -2.16
CA THR A 43 -9.63 -18.04 -1.07
C THR A 43 -8.71 -16.89 -1.45
N ALA A 44 -7.66 -17.17 -2.22
CA ALA A 44 -6.74 -16.16 -2.72
C ALA A 44 -7.46 -15.18 -3.65
N THR A 45 -8.30 -15.67 -4.57
CA THR A 45 -9.08 -14.81 -5.48
C THR A 45 -10.09 -13.94 -4.73
N ILE A 46 -10.81 -14.51 -3.75
CA ILE A 46 -11.77 -13.73 -2.93
C ILE A 46 -11.04 -12.66 -2.11
N ALA A 47 -9.95 -13.02 -1.43
CA ALA A 47 -9.16 -12.06 -0.64
C ALA A 47 -8.51 -10.98 -1.52
N ALA A 48 -8.03 -11.35 -2.71
CA ALA A 48 -7.48 -10.40 -3.69
C ALA A 48 -8.54 -9.44 -4.23
N GLY A 49 -9.75 -9.95 -4.52
CA GLY A 49 -10.90 -9.14 -4.93
C GLY A 49 -11.36 -8.18 -3.83
N PHE A 50 -11.42 -8.65 -2.58
CA PHE A 50 -11.72 -7.80 -1.43
C PHE A 50 -10.68 -6.67 -1.28
N ALA A 51 -9.39 -7.00 -1.33
CA ALA A 51 -8.33 -5.99 -1.24
C ALA A 51 -8.39 -4.99 -2.40
N LEU A 52 -8.80 -5.41 -3.61
CA LEU A 52 -9.00 -4.54 -4.75
C LEU A 52 -10.19 -3.58 -4.55
N ILE A 53 -11.32 -4.07 -4.04
CA ILE A 53 -12.50 -3.24 -3.73
C ILE A 53 -12.14 -2.18 -2.69
N MET A 54 -11.30 -2.54 -1.71
CA MET A 54 -10.83 -1.61 -0.68
C MET A 54 -9.89 -0.52 -1.21
N LEU A 55 -9.43 -0.62 -2.46
CA LEU A 55 -8.72 0.47 -3.13
C LEU A 55 -9.67 1.52 -3.76
N LEU A 56 -10.97 1.24 -3.92
CA LEU A 56 -11.91 2.16 -4.57
C LEU A 56 -11.98 3.55 -3.91
N PRO A 57 -11.96 3.71 -2.57
CA PRO A 57 -11.96 5.03 -1.96
C PRO A 57 -10.76 5.90 -2.39
N PHE A 58 -9.63 5.28 -2.77
CA PHE A 58 -8.45 6.01 -3.24
C PHE A 58 -8.60 6.58 -4.66
N ILE A 59 -9.68 6.28 -5.39
CA ILE A 59 -9.96 6.92 -6.69
C ILE A 59 -10.03 8.46 -6.53
N TRP A 60 -10.55 8.94 -5.40
CA TRP A 60 -10.58 10.38 -5.09
C TRP A 60 -9.18 10.98 -4.88
N ALA A 61 -8.15 10.14 -4.69
CA ALA A 61 -6.76 10.53 -4.55
C ALA A 61 -5.96 10.42 -5.87
N VAL A 62 -6.63 10.41 -7.04
CA VAL A 62 -5.97 10.24 -8.35
C VAL A 62 -4.84 11.25 -8.62
N ALA A 63 -4.97 12.48 -8.12
CA ALA A 63 -3.96 13.52 -8.31
C ALA A 63 -2.80 13.43 -7.30
N LEU A 64 -2.92 12.62 -6.26
CA LEU A 64 -1.96 12.55 -5.17
C LEU A 64 -0.55 12.19 -5.66
N PRO A 65 -0.33 11.18 -6.54
CA PRO A 65 1.02 10.83 -7.01
C PRO A 65 1.74 11.90 -7.82
N GLU A 66 1.02 12.92 -8.31
CA GLU A 66 1.58 14.06 -9.03
C GLU A 66 1.68 15.32 -8.16
N TYR A 67 1.27 15.25 -6.89
CA TYR A 67 1.25 16.39 -5.98
C TYR A 67 2.58 17.17 -5.90
N PRO A 68 3.77 16.54 -5.79
CA PRO A 68 5.02 17.29 -5.77
C PRO A 68 5.29 18.04 -7.09
N GLU A 69 4.95 17.45 -8.22
CA GLU A 69 5.11 18.05 -9.55
C GLU A 69 4.11 19.21 -9.73
N MET A 70 2.85 18.99 -9.33
CA MET A 70 1.79 20.00 -9.30
C MET A 70 2.20 21.21 -8.45
N TYR A 71 2.67 20.96 -7.22
CA TYR A 71 3.04 22.01 -6.29
C TYR A 71 4.27 22.80 -6.77
N LEU A 72 5.34 22.10 -7.16
CA LEU A 72 6.60 22.75 -7.53
C LEU A 72 6.50 23.54 -8.84
N ARG A 73 5.80 23.01 -9.85
CA ARG A 73 5.73 23.65 -11.18
C ARG A 73 4.59 24.64 -11.30
N HIS A 74 3.40 24.30 -10.81
CA HIS A 74 2.21 25.11 -11.04
C HIS A 74 1.94 26.05 -9.87
N VAL A 75 1.83 25.54 -8.64
CA VAL A 75 1.46 26.38 -7.48
C VAL A 75 2.58 27.34 -7.10
N ARG A 76 3.80 26.84 -6.90
CA ARG A 76 4.96 27.66 -6.53
C ARG A 76 5.38 28.59 -7.67
N GLY A 77 5.35 28.10 -8.91
CA GLY A 77 5.64 28.91 -10.09
C GLY A 77 4.68 30.08 -10.23
N ARG A 78 3.37 29.84 -10.07
CA ARG A 78 2.35 30.88 -10.16
C ARG A 78 2.48 31.92 -9.05
N ARG A 79 2.70 31.50 -7.80
CA ARG A 79 2.95 32.43 -6.68
C ARG A 79 4.17 33.31 -6.92
N ARG A 80 5.22 32.78 -7.54
CA ARG A 80 6.41 33.57 -7.92
C ARG A 80 6.07 34.58 -9.01
N PHE A 81 5.37 34.13 -10.05
CA PHE A 81 4.93 35.01 -11.14
C PHE A 81 4.07 36.18 -10.63
N GLU A 82 3.11 35.90 -9.74
CA GLU A 82 2.25 36.92 -9.10
C GLU A 82 3.04 37.93 -8.24
N ARG A 83 4.27 37.60 -7.81
CA ARG A 83 5.19 38.49 -7.09
C ARG A 83 6.20 39.20 -8.00
N GLY A 84 6.07 39.06 -9.32
CA GLY A 84 7.05 39.60 -10.27
C GLY A 84 8.40 38.85 -10.22
N GLU A 85 8.39 37.58 -9.83
CA GLU A 85 9.56 36.69 -9.82
C GLU A 85 9.45 35.64 -10.94
N CYS A 86 10.59 35.21 -11.46
CA CYS A 86 10.68 34.11 -12.42
C CYS A 86 10.05 32.84 -11.83
N PRO A 87 9.09 32.18 -12.52
CA PRO A 87 8.43 30.98 -12.00
C PRO A 87 9.40 29.83 -11.68
N ASN A 88 10.46 29.70 -12.47
CA ASN A 88 11.41 28.60 -12.41
C ASN A 88 12.48 28.80 -11.30
N CYS A 89 13.28 29.86 -11.39
CA CYS A 89 14.37 30.11 -10.42
C CYS A 89 13.97 31.00 -9.24
N GLY A 90 12.97 31.88 -9.39
CA GLY A 90 12.56 32.85 -8.37
C GLY A 90 13.28 34.21 -8.41
N TYR A 91 14.09 34.49 -9.44
CA TYR A 91 14.75 35.79 -9.63
C TYR A 91 13.74 36.90 -9.94
N ARG A 92 13.97 38.13 -9.47
CA ARG A 92 13.06 39.27 -9.74
C ARG A 92 13.11 39.67 -11.21
N ILE A 93 11.95 39.81 -11.82
CA ILE A 93 11.81 40.14 -13.24
C ILE A 93 11.95 41.65 -13.42
N ALA A 94 12.93 42.08 -14.23
CA ALA A 94 13.08 43.48 -14.62
C ALA A 94 12.21 43.85 -15.83
N THR A 95 12.07 42.93 -16.80
CA THR A 95 11.25 43.09 -18.00
C THR A 95 10.58 41.76 -18.35
N GLN A 96 9.33 41.79 -18.82
CA GLN A 96 8.57 40.57 -19.18
C GLN A 96 8.86 40.09 -20.62
N ASP A 97 9.43 40.95 -21.47
CA ASP A 97 9.64 40.70 -22.90
C ASP A 97 10.93 39.93 -23.21
N ALA A 98 11.70 39.54 -22.18
CA ALA A 98 12.97 38.84 -22.32
C ALA A 98 13.00 37.57 -21.45
N PRO A 99 13.74 36.53 -21.85
CA PRO A 99 13.98 35.37 -20.99
C PRO A 99 14.68 35.79 -19.69
N CYS A 100 14.47 35.01 -18.62
CA CYS A 100 15.07 35.27 -17.32
C CYS A 100 16.60 35.35 -17.41
N SER A 101 17.19 36.45 -16.94
CA SER A 101 18.64 36.68 -16.97
C SER A 101 19.46 35.65 -16.17
N GLU A 102 18.86 34.97 -15.19
CA GLU A 102 19.55 33.98 -14.36
C GLU A 102 19.48 32.56 -14.92
N CYS A 103 18.30 32.10 -15.34
CA CYS A 103 18.08 30.71 -15.74
C CYS A 103 17.71 30.52 -17.21
N GLY A 104 17.57 31.61 -17.97
CA GLY A 104 17.23 31.60 -19.39
C GLY A 104 15.79 31.18 -19.71
N SER A 105 14.95 30.87 -18.71
CA SER A 105 13.57 30.44 -18.97
C SER A 105 12.71 31.60 -19.46
N ALA A 106 11.79 31.33 -20.39
CA ALA A 106 10.73 32.27 -20.76
C ALA A 106 9.94 32.72 -19.52
N ILE A 107 9.54 33.98 -19.49
CA ILE A 107 8.81 34.60 -18.39
C ILE A 107 7.32 34.56 -18.74
N GLU A 108 6.72 33.40 -18.53
CA GLU A 108 5.31 33.18 -18.86
C GLU A 108 4.53 32.73 -17.61
N ALA A 109 3.25 33.08 -17.59
CA ALA A 109 2.36 32.63 -16.53
C ALA A 109 2.21 31.10 -16.59
N PRO A 110 2.49 30.35 -15.52
CA PRO A 110 2.35 28.90 -15.54
C PRO A 110 0.91 28.49 -15.80
N GLU A 111 0.71 27.54 -16.72
CA GLU A 111 -0.62 27.01 -16.98
C GLU A 111 -1.22 26.36 -15.72
N PRO A 112 -2.54 26.46 -15.51
CA PRO A 112 -3.21 25.73 -14.44
C PRO A 112 -2.99 24.22 -14.60
N TYR A 113 -2.71 23.53 -13.48
CA TYR A 113 -2.60 22.07 -13.50
C TYR A 113 -3.94 21.45 -13.92
N ARG A 114 -3.88 20.49 -14.84
CA ARG A 114 -5.02 19.72 -15.32
C ARG A 114 -4.75 18.24 -15.17
N ILE A 115 -5.71 17.51 -14.60
CA ILE A 115 -5.65 16.05 -14.51
C ILE A 115 -5.73 15.50 -15.94
N GLY A 116 -4.64 14.88 -16.40
CA GLY A 116 -4.53 14.36 -17.74
C GLY A 116 -4.46 12.83 -17.78
N ARG A 117 -4.40 12.28 -19.00
CA ARG A 117 -4.20 10.84 -19.24
C ARG A 117 -2.93 10.31 -18.57
N ARG A 118 -1.89 11.12 -18.47
CA ARG A 118 -0.62 10.79 -17.78
C ARG A 118 -0.83 10.57 -16.28
N THR A 119 -1.60 11.45 -15.62
CA THR A 119 -1.95 11.34 -14.20
C THR A 119 -2.73 10.05 -13.94
N ILE A 120 -3.76 9.80 -14.74
CA ILE A 120 -4.59 8.59 -14.63
C ILE A 120 -3.74 7.33 -14.83
N ARG A 121 -2.90 7.29 -15.87
CA ARG A 121 -2.00 6.16 -16.14
C ARG A 121 -1.05 5.90 -14.98
N THR A 122 -0.43 6.96 -14.44
CA THR A 122 0.52 6.85 -13.32
C THR A 122 -0.17 6.32 -12.08
N PHE A 123 -1.36 6.85 -11.76
CA PHE A 123 -2.17 6.38 -10.65
C PHE A 123 -2.57 4.91 -10.80
N VAL A 124 -3.06 4.49 -11.97
CA VAL A 124 -3.43 3.09 -12.24
C VAL A 124 -2.23 2.16 -12.09
N LEU A 125 -1.07 2.53 -12.66
CA LEU A 125 0.14 1.72 -12.54
C LEU A 125 0.61 1.58 -11.10
N ILE A 126 0.59 2.66 -10.32
CA ILE A 126 0.95 2.60 -8.89
C ILE A 126 0.01 1.66 -8.14
N ASN A 127 -1.31 1.76 -8.36
CA ASN A 127 -2.28 0.90 -7.69
C ASN A 127 -2.12 -0.57 -8.09
N LEU A 128 -1.93 -0.88 -9.38
CA LEU A 128 -1.72 -2.25 -9.84
C LEU A 128 -0.43 -2.86 -9.27
N CYS A 129 0.67 -2.10 -9.26
CA CYS A 129 1.93 -2.54 -8.67
C CYS A 129 1.82 -2.74 -7.15
N ALA A 130 1.19 -1.79 -6.45
CA ALA A 130 0.96 -1.88 -5.01
C ALA A 130 0.06 -3.07 -4.67
N TRP A 131 -0.99 -3.31 -5.46
CA TRP A 131 -1.88 -4.45 -5.31
C TRP A 131 -1.12 -5.76 -5.46
N GLY A 132 -0.42 -5.97 -6.58
CA GLY A 132 0.38 -7.17 -6.79
C GLY A 132 1.43 -7.41 -5.70
N LEU A 133 2.14 -6.35 -5.29
CA LEU A 133 3.15 -6.43 -4.23
C LEU A 133 2.53 -6.79 -2.86
N GLY A 134 1.42 -6.14 -2.50
CA GLY A 134 0.72 -6.38 -1.25
C GLY A 134 0.14 -7.80 -1.16
N LEU A 135 -0.44 -8.32 -2.25
CA LEU A 135 -0.92 -9.70 -2.33
C LEU A 135 0.21 -10.71 -2.12
N ALA A 136 1.31 -10.55 -2.86
CA ALA A 136 2.45 -11.46 -2.77
C ALA A 136 3.08 -11.44 -1.37
N ALA A 137 3.22 -10.25 -0.77
CA ALA A 137 3.73 -10.11 0.58
C ALA A 137 2.80 -10.76 1.62
N ALA A 138 1.49 -10.56 1.50
CA ALA A 138 0.52 -11.09 2.47
C ALA A 138 0.40 -12.60 2.39
N GLU A 139 0.40 -13.16 1.18
CA GLU A 139 0.41 -14.60 1.01
C GLU A 139 1.72 -15.22 1.53
N GLY A 140 2.87 -14.63 1.17
CA GLY A 140 4.17 -15.09 1.65
C GLY A 140 4.24 -15.08 3.18
N TRP A 141 3.70 -14.03 3.80
CA TRP A 141 3.60 -13.91 5.25
C TRP A 141 2.69 -14.98 5.86
N ALA A 142 1.49 -15.20 5.30
CA ALA A 142 0.56 -16.22 5.79
C ALA A 142 1.17 -17.63 5.70
N GLN A 143 1.85 -17.95 4.60
CA GLN A 143 2.52 -19.23 4.43
C GLN A 143 3.70 -19.40 5.40
N PHE A 144 4.45 -18.33 5.67
CA PHE A 144 5.52 -18.34 6.65
C PHE A 144 4.98 -18.60 8.07
N ASP A 145 3.90 -17.92 8.46
CA ASP A 145 3.25 -18.11 9.76
C ASP A 145 2.74 -19.55 9.93
N GLU A 146 2.05 -20.09 8.92
CA GLU A 146 1.52 -21.45 8.94
C GLU A 146 2.62 -22.52 9.01
N ARG A 147 3.75 -22.33 8.30
CA ARG A 147 4.90 -23.24 8.38
C ARG A 147 5.53 -23.24 9.76
N THR A 148 5.71 -22.05 10.33
CA THR A 148 6.25 -21.88 11.69
C THR A 148 5.34 -22.57 12.72
N PHE A 149 4.03 -22.35 12.62
CA PHE A 149 3.04 -23.01 13.48
C PHE A 149 3.13 -24.54 13.43
N LEU A 150 3.26 -25.12 12.24
CA LEU A 150 3.37 -26.58 12.08
C LEU A 150 4.66 -27.15 12.67
N GLN A 151 5.75 -26.39 12.60
CA GLN A 151 7.01 -26.78 13.23
C GLN A 151 6.89 -26.76 14.75
N GLU A 152 6.29 -25.71 15.32
CA GLU A 152 6.02 -25.58 16.75
C GLU A 152 5.11 -26.70 17.25
N ALA A 153 3.97 -26.95 16.57
CA ALA A 153 3.02 -28.00 16.94
C ALA A 153 3.68 -29.38 16.99
N ARG A 154 4.51 -29.71 15.98
CA ARG A 154 5.26 -30.97 15.93
C ARG A 154 6.30 -31.07 17.04
N ALA A 155 7.00 -29.98 17.35
CA ALA A 155 7.99 -29.96 18.42
C ALA A 155 7.35 -30.17 19.79
N VAL A 156 6.22 -29.51 20.06
CA VAL A 156 5.45 -29.67 21.30
C VAL A 156 4.90 -31.10 21.43
N HIS A 157 4.34 -31.64 20.35
CA HIS A 157 3.87 -33.02 20.36
C HIS A 157 5.00 -34.03 20.60
N ALA A 158 6.16 -33.83 19.98
CA ALA A 158 7.32 -34.71 20.16
C ALA A 158 7.92 -34.64 21.57
N ALA A 159 7.85 -33.49 22.24
CA ALA A 159 8.37 -33.30 23.59
C ALA A 159 7.45 -33.87 24.67
N ASP A 160 6.16 -33.52 24.63
CA ASP A 160 5.23 -33.74 25.74
C ASP A 160 4.12 -34.75 25.41
N GLY A 161 4.06 -35.25 24.17
CA GLY A 161 2.96 -36.10 23.70
C GLY A 161 1.62 -35.36 23.61
N THR A 162 1.62 -34.02 23.70
CA THR A 162 0.40 -33.20 23.76
C THR A 162 -0.48 -33.45 22.55
N ALA A 163 -1.77 -33.71 22.79
CA ALA A 163 -2.72 -34.06 21.74
C ALA A 163 -3.24 -32.84 20.93
N SER A 164 -3.04 -31.63 21.44
CA SER A 164 -3.49 -30.40 20.78
C SER A 164 -2.55 -29.23 21.07
N TYR A 165 -2.43 -28.33 20.10
CA TYR A 165 -1.63 -27.11 20.21
C TYR A 165 -2.38 -25.96 19.54
N SER A 166 -2.38 -24.77 20.14
CA SER A 166 -3.03 -23.60 19.53
C SER A 166 -2.28 -22.31 19.84
N ARG A 167 -2.29 -21.38 18.89
CA ARG A 167 -1.80 -20.01 19.08
C ARG A 167 -2.56 -19.02 18.19
N ALA A 168 -2.50 -17.74 18.54
CA ALA A 168 -2.94 -16.67 17.65
C ALA A 168 -2.09 -16.65 16.37
N ARG A 169 -2.70 -16.26 15.25
CA ARG A 169 -1.96 -15.97 14.00
C ARG A 169 -1.06 -14.76 14.21
N ALA A 170 -0.01 -14.68 13.41
CA ALA A 170 0.83 -13.49 13.40
C ALA A 170 0.02 -12.25 12.96
N TRP A 171 0.41 -11.07 13.45
CA TRP A 171 -0.13 -9.78 12.97
C TRP A 171 0.01 -9.72 11.44
N PRO A 172 -0.97 -9.19 10.68
CA PRO A 172 -2.17 -8.46 11.12
C PRO A 172 -3.42 -9.33 11.35
N SER A 173 -3.25 -10.64 11.44
CA SER A 173 -4.32 -11.63 11.55
C SER A 173 -4.52 -12.20 12.96
N ASP A 174 -4.00 -11.52 13.97
CA ASP A 174 -4.02 -11.91 15.39
C ASP A 174 -5.42 -12.16 15.97
N SER A 175 -6.46 -11.58 15.38
CA SER A 175 -7.88 -11.87 15.66
C SER A 175 -8.34 -13.31 15.35
N ALA A 176 -7.49 -14.14 14.74
CA ALA A 176 -7.77 -15.56 14.52
C ALA A 176 -6.70 -16.46 15.14
N ARG A 177 -7.12 -17.71 15.41
CA ARG A 177 -6.27 -18.72 16.02
C ARG A 177 -6.03 -19.88 15.08
N LEU A 178 -4.79 -20.37 15.09
CA LEU A 178 -4.40 -21.64 14.52
C LEU A 178 -4.51 -22.71 15.60
N GLN A 179 -5.13 -23.83 15.25
CA GLN A 179 -5.28 -24.99 16.11
C GLN A 179 -4.80 -26.22 15.37
N TRP A 180 -4.00 -27.03 16.06
CA TRP A 180 -3.55 -28.33 15.62
C TRP A 180 -4.04 -29.38 16.62
N ASP A 181 -4.57 -30.47 16.11
CA ASP A 181 -5.13 -31.58 16.87
C ASP A 181 -4.81 -32.89 16.11
N LEU A 182 -4.41 -33.95 16.81
CA LEU A 182 -4.08 -35.23 16.17
C LEU A 182 -5.25 -35.81 15.38
N ASP A 183 -6.47 -35.69 15.91
CA ASP A 183 -7.64 -36.34 15.30
C ASP A 183 -8.21 -35.51 14.14
N ARG A 184 -8.01 -34.20 14.19
CA ARG A 184 -8.73 -33.23 13.34
C ARG A 184 -7.83 -32.43 12.40
N GLY A 185 -6.51 -32.61 12.52
CA GLY A 185 -5.51 -31.90 11.73
C GLY A 185 -5.40 -30.43 12.10
N VAL A 186 -5.01 -29.61 11.12
CA VAL A 186 -4.75 -28.18 11.28
C VAL A 186 -6.02 -27.40 10.91
N ARG A 187 -6.46 -26.49 11.77
CA ARG A 187 -7.63 -25.64 11.53
C ARG A 187 -7.36 -24.19 11.91
N SER A 188 -8.02 -23.28 11.22
CA SER A 188 -8.00 -21.86 11.52
C SER A 188 -9.42 -21.44 11.88
N HIS A 189 -9.57 -20.82 13.04
CA HIS A 189 -10.86 -20.33 13.52
C HIS A 189 -10.70 -18.87 13.92
N GLY A 190 -11.62 -18.01 13.46
CA GLY A 190 -11.74 -16.67 14.03
C GLY A 190 -12.07 -16.78 15.52
N GLU A 191 -11.56 -15.88 16.34
CA GLU A 191 -11.90 -15.86 17.75
C GLU A 191 -13.43 -15.69 17.88
N ARG A 192 -14.09 -16.70 18.46
CA ARG A 192 -15.50 -16.56 18.82
C ARG A 192 -15.53 -15.52 19.92
N ILE A 193 -16.06 -14.34 19.62
CA ILE A 193 -16.37 -13.33 20.65
C ILE A 193 -17.47 -13.95 21.50
N ASP A 194 -17.08 -14.64 22.57
CA ASP A 194 -18.00 -15.05 23.61
C ASP A 194 -18.45 -13.76 24.30
N TRP A 195 -19.58 -13.20 23.84
CA TRP A 195 -20.25 -12.10 24.51
C TRP A 195 -20.65 -12.59 25.89
N VAL A 196 -19.81 -12.35 26.89
CA VAL A 196 -20.16 -12.52 28.29
C VAL A 196 -21.29 -11.51 28.56
N HIS A 197 -22.53 -11.98 28.51
CA HIS A 197 -23.66 -11.17 28.92
C HIS A 197 -23.46 -10.77 30.39
N PRO A 198 -23.32 -9.47 30.72
CA PRO A 198 -23.34 -9.05 32.11
C PRO A 198 -24.71 -9.42 32.68
N ARG A 199 -24.70 -10.16 33.80
CA ARG A 199 -25.91 -10.49 34.56
C ARG A 199 -26.42 -9.29 35.34
#